data_AF-A0A540W5T7-F1
#
_entry.id   AF-A0A540W5T7-F1
#
_cell.length_a   1.000
_cell.length_b   1.000
_cell.length_c   1.000
_cell.angle_alpha   90.00
_cell.angle_beta   90.00
_cell.angle_gamma   90.00
#
_symmetry.space_group_name_H-M   'P 1'
#
loop_
_entity.id
_entity.type
_entity.pdbx_description
1 polymer ?
#
loop_
_entity_poly.entity_id
_entity_poly.type
_entity_poly.pdbx_seq_one_letter_code
_entity_poly.pdbx_strand_id
1 'polypeptide(L)'
;MGIEDEEAWENDQVLGQTVALFDQRGDQEAFQLLLDVTALDFERAPGSDWTNPIVSAVLSVESHVVPLFTEELFGRISETLMDVARRRGHHHTSRVEIREALPEVGPDWRTYYADRVGARPSNQARRERTASTVPTEDGLALASQQERIVYLALKDIQAATPEDKTIAIAPLPGVRLRAGHTWSPDITVFGNGRVVIFEVDGPHHRDARRYADDRNRDLQWQRCGVPVVRLPVEDLADRDQLAKRLKEELIRHLWPR
;
A
#
# COMPACT_ATOMS: atom_id res chain seq x y z
N MET A 1 -22.47 -11.13 -12.12
CA MET A 1 -22.28 -9.88 -11.40
C MET A 1 -23.55 -9.71 -10.57
N GLY A 2 -23.42 -9.76 -9.25
CA GLY A 2 -24.56 -9.54 -8.35
C GLY A 2 -24.98 -8.06 -8.39
N ILE A 3 -26.16 -7.74 -7.87
CA ILE A 3 -26.66 -6.35 -7.79
C ILE A 3 -25.69 -5.47 -6.99
N GLU A 4 -25.07 -6.02 -5.94
CA GLU A 4 -24.06 -5.32 -5.11
C GLU A 4 -22.76 -5.02 -5.89
N ASP A 5 -22.35 -5.91 -6.81
CA ASP A 5 -21.16 -5.69 -7.65
C ASP A 5 -21.38 -4.58 -8.68
N GLU A 6 -22.61 -4.42 -9.15
CA GLU A 6 -23.00 -3.40 -10.13
C GLU A 6 -23.06 -2.01 -9.48
N GLU A 7 -23.66 -1.90 -8.29
CA GLU A 7 -23.72 -0.65 -7.52
C GLU A 7 -22.32 -0.16 -7.09
N ALA A 8 -21.46 -1.08 -6.62
CA ALA A 8 -20.08 -0.76 -6.28
C ALA A 8 -19.29 -0.21 -7.48
N TRP A 9 -19.50 -0.80 -8.67
CA TRP A 9 -18.86 -0.33 -9.89
C TRP A 9 -19.38 1.05 -10.33
N GLU A 10 -20.68 1.30 -10.24
CA GLU A 10 -21.25 2.61 -10.57
C GLU A 10 -20.71 3.72 -9.64
N ASN A 11 -20.60 3.43 -8.35
CA ASN A 11 -20.04 4.37 -7.38
C ASN A 11 -18.55 4.63 -7.65
N ASP A 12 -17.77 3.59 -7.96
CA ASP A 12 -16.36 3.73 -8.33
C ASP A 12 -16.20 4.59 -9.59
N GLN A 13 -17.13 4.53 -10.55
CA GLN A 13 -17.11 5.44 -11.70
C GLN A 13 -17.32 6.91 -11.33
N VAL A 14 -18.20 7.21 -10.35
CA VAL A 14 -18.39 8.58 -9.85
C VAL A 14 -17.09 9.09 -9.23
N LEU A 15 -16.41 8.27 -8.42
CA LEU A 15 -15.13 8.60 -7.82
C LEU A 15 -14.06 8.83 -8.90
N GLY A 16 -13.90 7.89 -9.84
CA GLY A 16 -12.91 7.99 -10.92
C GLY A 16 -13.10 9.22 -11.82
N GLN A 17 -14.35 9.61 -12.10
CA GLN A 17 -14.64 10.84 -12.85
C GLN A 17 -14.34 12.11 -12.06
N THR A 18 -14.59 12.08 -10.74
CA THR A 18 -14.23 13.18 -9.84
C THR A 18 -12.71 13.39 -9.83
N VAL A 19 -11.94 12.30 -9.72
CA VAL A 19 -10.47 12.32 -9.81
C VAL A 19 -10.00 12.89 -11.14
N ALA A 20 -10.57 12.42 -12.26
CA ALA A 20 -10.21 12.89 -13.59
C ALA A 20 -10.45 14.40 -13.79
N LEU A 21 -11.50 14.96 -13.19
CA LEU A 21 -11.77 16.40 -13.23
C LEU A 21 -10.74 17.22 -12.47
N PHE A 22 -10.25 16.73 -11.32
CA PHE A 22 -9.19 17.42 -10.57
C PHE A 22 -7.85 17.38 -11.30
N ASP A 23 -7.51 16.25 -11.93
CA ASP A 23 -6.32 16.14 -12.78
C ASP A 23 -6.37 17.15 -13.94
N GLN A 24 -7.48 17.21 -14.66
CA GLN A 24 -7.68 18.17 -15.76
C GLN A 24 -7.59 19.64 -15.31
N ARG A 25 -7.99 19.95 -14.08
CA ARG A 25 -7.91 21.29 -13.49
C ARG A 25 -6.53 21.62 -12.91
N GLY A 26 -5.63 20.64 -12.82
CA GLY A 26 -4.31 20.78 -12.21
C GLY A 26 -4.34 20.84 -10.68
N ASP A 27 -5.45 20.48 -10.03
CA ASP A 27 -5.55 20.41 -8.57
C ASP A 27 -4.96 19.08 -8.08
N GLN A 28 -3.63 19.07 -8.01
CA GLN A 28 -2.86 17.89 -7.64
C GLN A 28 -3.12 17.46 -6.18
N GLU A 29 -3.50 18.39 -5.30
CA GLU A 29 -3.75 18.06 -3.89
C GLU A 29 -5.03 17.24 -3.73
N ALA A 30 -6.14 17.68 -4.35
CA ALA A 30 -7.41 16.94 -4.32
C ALA A 30 -7.32 15.64 -5.12
N PHE A 31 -6.62 15.65 -6.26
CA PHE A 31 -6.35 14.45 -7.05
C PHE A 31 -5.66 13.37 -6.21
N GLN A 32 -4.55 13.72 -5.53
CA GLN A 32 -3.77 12.75 -4.75
C GLN A 32 -4.58 12.21 -3.58
N LEU A 33 -5.30 13.08 -2.86
CA LEU A 33 -6.07 12.65 -1.69
C LEU A 33 -7.22 11.70 -2.06
N LEU A 34 -7.85 11.89 -3.23
CA LEU A 34 -8.93 11.02 -3.68
C LEU A 34 -8.45 9.63 -4.14
N LEU A 35 -7.16 9.46 -4.45
CA LEU A 35 -6.59 8.13 -4.73
C LEU A 35 -6.48 7.26 -3.47
N ASP A 36 -6.46 7.88 -2.28
CA ASP A 36 -6.42 7.19 -0.99
C ASP A 36 -7.84 6.83 -0.46
N VAL A 37 -8.89 7.13 -1.23
CA VAL A 37 -10.26 6.70 -0.95
C VAL A 37 -10.42 5.24 -1.35
N THR A 38 -10.88 4.41 -0.41
CA THR A 38 -11.04 2.97 -0.61
C THR A 38 -12.39 2.61 -1.22
N ALA A 39 -13.43 3.39 -0.93
CA ALA A 39 -14.77 3.19 -1.48
C ALA A 39 -15.58 4.49 -1.44
N LEU A 40 -16.55 4.59 -2.35
CA LEU A 40 -17.61 5.58 -2.32
C LEU A 40 -18.96 4.85 -2.22
N ASP A 41 -19.79 5.26 -1.28
CA ASP A 41 -21.13 4.70 -1.09
C ASP A 41 -22.19 5.81 -1.03
N PHE A 42 -23.39 5.54 -1.53
CA PHE A 42 -24.53 6.45 -1.40
C PHE A 42 -25.51 5.93 -0.36
N GLU A 43 -25.37 6.43 0.86
CA GLU A 43 -26.22 6.00 1.97
C GLU A 43 -27.46 6.87 2.09
N ARG A 44 -28.61 6.21 2.33
CA ARG A 44 -29.88 6.87 2.63
C ARG A 44 -30.13 6.82 4.13
N ALA A 45 -30.15 7.98 4.76
CA ALA A 45 -30.61 8.14 6.13
C ALA A 45 -32.03 8.73 6.16
N PRO A 46 -32.88 8.36 7.13
CA PRO A 46 -34.13 9.07 7.34
C PRO A 46 -33.85 10.54 7.65
N GLY A 47 -34.52 11.44 6.94
CA GLY A 47 -34.47 12.87 7.25
C GLY A 47 -35.17 13.19 8.58
N SER A 48 -34.93 14.38 9.12
CA SER A 48 -35.53 14.86 10.36
C SER A 48 -37.07 14.89 10.34
N ASP A 49 -37.66 14.89 9.15
CA ASP A 49 -39.11 14.91 8.90
C ASP A 49 -39.67 13.55 8.46
N TRP A 50 -38.88 12.47 8.49
CA TRP A 50 -39.23 11.10 8.06
C TRP A 50 -39.77 10.97 6.62
N THR A 51 -39.79 12.07 5.86
CA THR A 51 -40.45 12.17 4.56
C THR A 51 -39.45 12.46 3.45
N ASN A 52 -38.31 13.09 3.78
CA ASN A 52 -37.23 13.33 2.84
C ASN A 52 -35.96 12.57 3.27
N PRO A 53 -35.64 11.42 2.66
CA PRO A 53 -34.39 10.73 2.97
C PRO A 53 -33.20 11.61 2.59
N ILE A 54 -32.24 11.75 3.51
CA ILE A 54 -30.97 12.42 3.25
C ILE A 54 -30.07 11.40 2.57
N VAL A 55 -29.68 11.68 1.33
CA VAL A 55 -28.68 10.87 0.61
C VAL A 55 -27.31 11.49 0.82
N SER A 56 -26.39 10.72 1.39
CA SER A 56 -25.01 11.15 1.66
C SER A 56 -24.06 10.35 0.79
N ALA A 57 -23.11 11.02 0.14
CA ALA A 57 -21.97 10.37 -0.49
C ALA A 57 -20.90 10.14 0.56
N VAL A 58 -20.61 8.88 0.88
CA VAL A 58 -19.68 8.49 1.95
C VAL A 58 -18.37 8.04 1.32
N LEU A 59 -17.31 8.81 1.54
CA LEU A 59 -15.95 8.45 1.17
C LEU A 59 -15.33 7.66 2.32
N SER A 60 -15.10 6.36 2.10
CA SER A 60 -14.39 5.51 3.03
C SER A 60 -12.88 5.64 2.80
N VAL A 61 -12.14 5.94 3.85
CA VAL A 61 -10.68 6.17 3.81
C VAL A 61 -9.99 5.49 4.97
N GLU A 62 -8.69 5.23 4.85
CA GLU A 62 -7.92 4.75 5.99
C GLU A 62 -7.85 5.78 7.14
N SER A 63 -7.83 5.32 8.38
CA SER A 63 -7.67 6.13 9.62
C SER A 63 -6.68 7.29 9.50
N HIS A 64 -5.50 7.04 8.96
CA HIS A 64 -4.42 8.02 8.88
C HIS A 64 -4.63 9.09 7.79
N VAL A 65 -5.58 8.85 6.88
CA VAL A 65 -5.94 9.74 5.76
C VAL A 65 -7.03 10.73 6.19
N VAL A 66 -7.89 10.38 7.16
CA VAL A 66 -8.96 11.26 7.67
C VAL A 66 -8.46 12.67 8.01
N PRO A 67 -7.34 12.87 8.74
CA PRO A 67 -6.87 14.20 9.09
C PRO A 67 -6.32 15.02 7.91
N LEU A 68 -6.11 14.40 6.74
CA LEU A 68 -5.60 15.07 5.53
C LEU A 68 -6.71 15.81 4.76
N PHE A 69 -7.98 15.49 5.03
CA PHE A 69 -9.13 16.24 4.50
C PHE A 69 -9.33 17.52 5.31
N THR A 70 -8.50 18.52 5.03
CA THR A 70 -8.69 19.88 5.56
C THR A 70 -10.03 20.46 5.09
N GLU A 71 -10.59 21.43 5.83
CA GLU A 71 -11.88 22.03 5.50
C GLU A 71 -11.93 22.59 4.07
N GLU A 72 -10.86 23.25 3.63
CA GLU A 72 -10.74 23.78 2.27
C GLU A 72 -10.73 22.68 1.22
N LEU A 73 -9.89 21.66 1.40
CA LEU A 73 -9.74 20.56 0.46
C LEU A 73 -11.00 19.71 0.38
N PHE A 74 -11.62 19.45 1.53
CA PHE A 74 -12.89 18.77 1.64
C PHE A 74 -14.02 19.54 0.95
N GLY A 75 -14.06 20.87 1.05
CA GLY A 75 -15.01 21.71 0.34
C GLY A 75 -14.90 21.56 -1.17
N ARG A 76 -13.69 21.69 -1.73
CA ARG A 76 -13.44 21.52 -3.17
C ARG A 76 -13.86 20.14 -3.67
N ILE A 77 -13.45 19.10 -2.93
CA ILE A 77 -13.79 17.70 -3.23
C ILE A 77 -15.30 17.50 -3.20
N SER A 78 -15.96 17.97 -2.15
CA SER A 78 -17.41 17.80 -1.96
C SER A 78 -18.21 18.43 -3.09
N GLU A 79 -17.87 19.66 -3.49
CA GLU A 79 -18.54 20.35 -4.59
C GLU A 79 -18.42 19.60 -5.92
N THR A 80 -17.19 19.17 -6.26
CA THR A 80 -16.93 18.47 -7.51
C THR A 80 -17.57 17.09 -7.53
N LEU A 81 -17.48 16.34 -6.43
CA LEU A 81 -18.08 15.02 -6.31
C LEU A 81 -19.61 15.09 -6.41
N MET A 82 -20.23 16.07 -5.76
CA MET A 82 -21.69 16.26 -5.87
C MET A 82 -22.12 16.62 -7.30
N ASP A 83 -21.36 17.42 -8.03
CA ASP A 83 -21.66 17.71 -9.45
C ASP A 83 -21.59 16.44 -10.31
N VAL A 84 -20.55 15.62 -10.14
CA VAL A 84 -20.42 14.34 -10.87
C VAL A 84 -21.53 13.37 -10.48
N ALA A 85 -21.80 13.20 -9.18
CA ALA A 85 -22.84 12.31 -8.67
C ALA A 85 -24.22 12.68 -9.24
N ARG A 86 -24.55 13.98 -9.30
CA ARG A 86 -25.80 14.46 -9.92
C ARG A 86 -25.87 14.13 -11.41
N ARG A 87 -24.77 14.28 -12.16
CA ARG A 87 -24.74 13.93 -13.60
C ARG A 87 -24.88 12.43 -13.84
N ARG A 88 -24.61 11.60 -12.83
CA ARG A 88 -24.73 10.14 -12.85
C ARG A 88 -26.05 9.61 -12.27
N GLY A 89 -27.00 10.49 -11.95
CA GLY A 89 -28.33 10.08 -11.48
C GLY A 89 -28.54 10.15 -9.97
N HIS A 90 -27.50 10.46 -9.18
CA HIS A 90 -27.60 10.66 -7.73
C HIS A 90 -28.04 12.11 -7.40
N HIS A 91 -29.17 12.55 -7.95
CA HIS A 91 -29.66 13.93 -7.84
C HIS A 91 -30.03 14.36 -6.41
N HIS A 92 -30.30 13.39 -5.54
CA HIS A 92 -30.73 13.62 -4.16
C HIS A 92 -29.57 13.68 -3.17
N THR A 93 -28.33 13.51 -3.62
CA THR A 93 -27.14 13.64 -2.77
C THR A 93 -27.01 15.07 -2.28
N SER A 94 -27.15 15.24 -0.96
CA SER A 94 -27.23 16.55 -0.30
C SER A 94 -25.98 16.89 0.50
N ARG A 95 -25.11 15.91 0.77
CA ARG A 95 -23.83 16.10 1.46
C ARG A 95 -22.83 15.00 1.13
N VAL A 96 -21.57 15.30 1.41
CA VAL A 96 -20.46 14.34 1.39
C VAL A 96 -20.02 14.11 2.83
N GLU A 97 -19.62 12.89 3.16
CA GLU A 97 -19.06 12.52 4.46
C GLU A 97 -17.76 11.75 4.24
N ILE A 98 -16.80 11.93 5.14
CA ILE A 98 -15.60 11.09 5.21
C ILE A 98 -15.78 10.16 6.39
N ARG A 99 -15.57 8.87 6.16
CA ARG A 99 -15.59 7.86 7.22
C ARG A 99 -14.34 7.01 7.19
N GLU A 100 -13.90 6.64 8.38
CA GLU A 100 -12.84 5.64 8.50
C GLU A 100 -13.38 4.30 7.99
N ALA A 101 -12.67 3.71 7.03
CA ALA A 101 -12.91 2.36 6.57
C ALA A 101 -12.68 1.40 7.74
N LEU A 102 -13.72 0.66 8.11
CA LEU A 102 -13.64 -0.32 9.18
C LEU A 102 -12.78 -1.50 8.72
N PRO A 103 -11.89 -2.02 9.59
CA PRO A 103 -11.14 -3.21 9.25
C PRO A 103 -12.07 -4.40 9.12
N GLU A 104 -11.79 -5.30 8.19
CA GLU A 104 -12.50 -6.57 8.12
C GLU A 104 -12.13 -7.44 9.32
N VAL A 105 -13.13 -7.82 10.11
CA VAL A 105 -12.92 -8.58 11.34
C VAL A 105 -13.38 -10.02 11.13
N GLY A 106 -12.44 -10.97 11.15
CA GLY A 106 -12.76 -12.40 11.05
C GLY A 106 -13.51 -12.96 12.27
N PRO A 107 -14.10 -14.17 12.17
CA PRO A 107 -14.90 -14.76 13.25
C PRO A 107 -14.11 -14.97 14.56
N ASP A 108 -12.79 -15.20 14.47
CA ASP A 108 -11.91 -15.44 15.62
C ASP A 108 -11.15 -14.19 16.10
N TRP A 109 -11.68 -12.99 15.82
CA TRP A 109 -10.98 -11.74 16.12
C TRP A 109 -10.57 -11.58 17.57
N ARG A 110 -11.38 -12.08 18.52
CA ARG A 110 -11.04 -11.99 19.95
C ARG A 110 -9.75 -12.74 20.25
N THR A 111 -9.56 -13.93 19.68
CA THR A 111 -8.33 -14.72 19.79
C THR A 111 -7.18 -14.01 19.10
N TYR A 112 -7.38 -13.55 17.86
CA TYR A 112 -6.36 -12.83 17.09
C TYR A 112 -5.83 -11.58 17.82
N TYR A 113 -6.71 -10.74 18.37
CA TYR A 113 -6.29 -9.56 19.11
C TYR A 113 -5.75 -9.91 20.51
N ALA A 114 -6.24 -10.95 21.18
CA ALA A 114 -5.69 -11.40 22.46
C ALA A 114 -4.25 -11.90 22.30
N ASP A 115 -3.94 -12.64 21.24
CA ASP A 115 -2.59 -13.11 20.92
C ASP A 115 -1.65 -11.92 20.62
N ARG A 116 -2.16 -10.85 20.00
CA ARG A 116 -1.40 -9.60 19.76
C ARG A 116 -1.09 -8.81 21.03
N VAL A 117 -1.93 -8.86 22.06
CA VAL A 117 -1.64 -8.21 23.36
C VAL A 117 -0.39 -8.81 24.04
N GLY A 118 0.03 -10.03 23.64
CA GLY A 118 1.27 -10.68 24.09
C GLY A 118 2.38 -10.82 23.03
N ALA A 119 2.15 -10.41 21.78
CA ALA A 119 3.08 -10.63 20.67
C ALA A 119 4.17 -9.55 20.57
N ARG A 120 5.38 -9.98 20.20
CA ARG A 120 6.55 -9.12 19.87
C ARG A 120 6.36 -8.40 18.52
N PRO A 121 7.12 -7.33 18.24
CA PRO A 121 6.83 -6.36 17.18
C PRO A 121 6.54 -7.01 15.83
N SER A 122 5.34 -6.75 15.28
CA SER A 122 5.05 -6.95 13.86
C SER A 122 5.57 -5.74 13.07
N ASN A 123 6.08 -5.96 11.86
CA ASN A 123 6.63 -4.93 10.98
C ASN A 123 5.83 -3.62 11.03
N GLN A 124 6.55 -2.54 11.30
CA GLN A 124 6.04 -1.19 11.54
C GLN A 124 5.00 -0.75 10.48
N ALA A 125 3.92 -0.13 10.98
CA ALA A 125 2.87 0.62 10.27
C ALA A 125 2.07 -0.12 9.17
N ARG A 126 1.06 -0.88 9.63
CA ARG A 126 -0.24 -1.15 8.99
C ARG A 126 -0.23 -1.60 7.51
N ARG A 127 -0.34 -2.93 7.33
CA ARG A 127 -1.35 -3.53 6.45
C ARG A 127 -2.08 -4.58 7.27
N GLU A 128 -3.14 -4.18 7.96
CA GLU A 128 -4.10 -5.15 8.51
C GLU A 128 -4.82 -5.78 7.32
N ARG A 129 -4.27 -6.88 6.81
CA ARG A 129 -4.99 -7.79 5.93
C ARG A 129 -5.41 -9.00 6.76
N THR A 130 -6.72 -9.17 6.85
CA THR A 130 -7.41 -10.28 7.51
C THR A 130 -6.92 -11.59 6.93
N ALA A 131 -6.47 -12.50 7.81
CA ALA A 131 -6.02 -13.86 7.49
C ALA A 131 -5.21 -13.98 6.19
N SER A 132 -4.03 -13.37 6.15
CA SER A 132 -3.14 -13.56 5.02
C SER A 132 -2.61 -15.00 5.02
N THR A 133 -2.85 -15.78 3.96
CA THR A 133 -2.17 -17.05 3.61
C THR A 133 -0.69 -16.86 3.30
N VAL A 134 -0.13 -15.72 3.70
CA VAL A 134 1.14 -15.20 3.24
C VAL A 134 2.21 -15.56 4.26
N PRO A 135 3.43 -15.95 3.84
CA PRO A 135 4.39 -16.55 4.77
C PRO A 135 4.87 -15.57 5.84
N THR A 136 5.06 -16.07 7.06
CA THR A 136 5.60 -15.31 8.20
C THR A 136 6.85 -15.99 8.72
N GLU A 137 7.90 -15.21 9.01
CA GLU A 137 9.18 -15.68 9.58
C GLU A 137 9.69 -14.69 10.63
N ASP A 138 10.16 -15.18 11.79
CA ASP A 138 10.67 -14.37 12.90
C ASP A 138 9.72 -13.24 13.38
N GLY A 139 8.40 -13.41 13.20
CA GLY A 139 7.39 -12.39 13.52
C GLY A 139 7.21 -11.32 12.42
N LEU A 140 7.88 -11.48 11.28
CA LEU A 140 7.85 -10.59 10.13
C LEU A 140 7.01 -11.22 9.01
N ALA A 141 6.07 -10.46 8.46
CA ALA A 141 5.25 -10.89 7.33
C ALA A 141 5.98 -10.63 6.01
N LEU A 142 5.89 -11.57 5.08
CA LEU A 142 6.37 -11.47 3.70
C LEU A 142 5.17 -11.49 2.75
N ALA A 143 5.31 -11.03 1.51
CA ALA A 143 4.21 -10.98 0.54
C ALA A 143 4.14 -12.24 -0.35
N SER A 144 5.20 -13.07 -0.37
CA SER A 144 5.26 -14.28 -1.19
C SER A 144 6.22 -15.35 -0.64
N GLN A 145 6.12 -16.58 -1.16
CA GLN A 145 7.08 -17.65 -0.85
C GLN A 145 8.47 -17.35 -1.42
N GLN A 146 8.53 -16.62 -2.53
CA GLN A 146 9.76 -16.20 -3.18
C GLN A 146 10.52 -15.20 -2.30
N GLU A 147 9.84 -14.21 -1.74
CA GLU A 147 10.41 -13.32 -0.73
C GLU A 147 10.88 -14.08 0.50
N ARG A 148 10.15 -15.11 0.93
CA ARG A 148 10.58 -15.99 2.03
C ARG A 148 11.90 -16.69 1.75
N ILE A 149 12.11 -17.16 0.52
CA ILE A 149 13.38 -17.79 0.14
C ILE A 149 14.53 -16.78 0.23
N VAL A 150 14.33 -15.55 -0.25
CA VAL A 150 15.35 -14.49 -0.16
C VAL A 150 15.62 -14.10 1.28
N TYR A 151 14.57 -13.92 2.10
CA TYR A 151 14.69 -13.60 3.53
C TYR A 151 15.51 -14.66 4.28
N LEU A 152 15.21 -15.95 4.08
CA LEU A 152 15.93 -17.05 4.73
C LEU A 152 17.40 -17.10 4.27
N ALA A 153 17.69 -16.86 2.99
CA ALA A 153 19.06 -16.79 2.51
C ALA A 153 19.84 -15.61 3.12
N LEU A 154 19.21 -14.44 3.26
CA LEU A 154 19.80 -13.30 3.95
C LEU A 154 20.04 -13.57 5.44
N LYS A 155 19.11 -14.28 6.11
CA LYS A 155 19.27 -14.72 7.50
C LYS A 155 20.45 -15.67 7.67
N ASP A 156 20.63 -16.62 6.76
CA ASP A 156 21.81 -17.51 6.76
C ASP A 156 23.11 -16.71 6.59
N ILE A 157 23.11 -15.70 5.71
CA ILE A 157 24.26 -14.80 5.52
C ILE A 157 24.53 -13.99 6.80
N GLN A 158 23.50 -13.42 7.42
CA GLN A 158 23.60 -12.67 8.67
C GLN A 158 24.23 -13.53 9.77
N ALA A 159 23.76 -14.76 9.94
CA ALA A 159 24.29 -15.70 10.94
C ALA A 159 25.74 -16.13 10.67
N ALA A 160 26.16 -16.17 9.40
CA ALA A 160 27.52 -16.52 9.00
C ALA A 160 28.51 -15.34 9.04
N THR A 161 28.02 -14.10 9.21
CA THR A 161 28.87 -12.90 9.18
C THR A 161 29.30 -12.51 10.60
N PRO A 162 30.54 -12.03 10.81
CA PRO A 162 30.98 -11.53 12.11
C PRO A 162 30.07 -10.43 12.68
N GLU A 163 29.98 -10.35 14.01
CA GLU A 163 29.09 -9.43 14.73
C GLU A 163 29.35 -7.95 14.39
N ASP A 164 30.62 -7.59 14.16
CA ASP A 164 31.06 -6.25 13.76
C ASP A 164 30.73 -5.89 12.30
N LYS A 165 30.27 -6.88 11.51
CA LYS A 165 29.87 -6.72 10.10
C LYS A 165 28.47 -7.31 9.86
N THR A 166 27.56 -7.15 10.80
CA THR A 166 26.20 -7.67 10.62
C THR A 166 25.36 -6.83 9.64
N ILE A 167 24.22 -7.40 9.27
CA ILE A 167 23.15 -6.73 8.52
C ILE A 167 21.86 -6.73 9.33
N ALA A 168 20.98 -5.76 9.11
CA ALA A 168 19.59 -5.81 9.55
C ALA A 168 18.68 -6.02 8.34
N ILE A 169 17.66 -6.87 8.48
CA ILE A 169 16.76 -7.26 7.40
C ILE A 169 15.36 -6.78 7.77
N ALA A 170 14.76 -5.94 6.93
CA ALA A 170 13.41 -5.42 7.10
C ALA A 170 12.59 -5.79 5.86
N PRO A 171 11.74 -6.81 5.93
CA PRO A 171 10.81 -7.12 4.85
C PRO A 171 9.60 -6.19 4.87
N LEU A 172 9.14 -5.81 3.67
CA LEU A 172 7.98 -4.95 3.44
C LEU A 172 7.93 -3.66 4.30
N PRO A 173 9.04 -2.93 4.52
CA PRO A 173 8.99 -1.73 5.33
C PRO A 173 8.18 -0.66 4.62
N GLY A 174 7.18 -0.07 5.29
CA GLY A 174 6.51 1.11 4.76
C GLY A 174 7.46 2.31 4.73
N VAL A 175 7.73 2.86 3.55
CA VAL A 175 8.61 4.01 3.36
C VAL A 175 7.89 5.10 2.57
N ARG A 176 7.89 6.33 3.09
CA ARG A 176 7.37 7.49 2.36
C ARG A 176 8.40 7.96 1.34
N LEU A 177 8.06 7.82 0.06
CA LEU A 177 8.79 8.44 -1.04
C LEU A 177 8.07 9.73 -1.48
N ARG A 178 8.72 10.56 -2.30
CA ARG A 178 8.23 11.90 -2.65
C ARG A 178 6.75 11.90 -3.08
N ALA A 179 6.03 12.97 -2.72
CA ALA A 179 4.64 13.26 -3.10
C ALA A 179 3.53 12.45 -2.40
N GLY A 180 3.78 11.94 -1.18
CA GLY A 180 2.69 11.56 -0.27
C GLY A 180 2.43 10.06 -0.14
N HIS A 181 2.90 9.25 -1.09
CA HIS A 181 2.68 7.81 -1.07
C HIS A 181 3.67 7.05 -0.18
N THR A 182 3.14 6.08 0.54
CA THR A 182 3.93 5.05 1.24
C THR A 182 4.14 3.88 0.30
N TRP A 183 5.40 3.51 0.06
CA TRP A 183 5.83 2.38 -0.75
C TRP A 183 6.48 1.34 0.14
N SER A 184 6.26 0.06 -0.17
CA SER A 184 6.90 -1.04 0.52
C SER A 184 7.77 -1.80 -0.48
N PRO A 185 9.11 -1.67 -0.44
CA PRO A 185 9.98 -2.58 -1.16
C PRO A 185 9.86 -3.97 -0.56
N ASP A 186 10.14 -5.03 -1.34
CA ASP A 186 9.99 -6.40 -0.85
C ASP A 186 10.90 -6.67 0.36
N ILE A 187 12.20 -6.39 0.23
CA ILE A 187 13.17 -6.56 1.32
C ILE A 187 14.17 -5.40 1.33
N THR A 188 14.27 -4.71 2.45
CA THR A 188 15.33 -3.71 2.70
C THR A 188 16.38 -4.28 3.63
N VAL A 189 17.66 -4.14 3.27
CA VAL A 189 18.79 -4.61 4.07
C VAL A 189 19.68 -3.43 4.44
N PHE A 190 19.96 -3.29 5.73
CA PHE A 190 20.85 -2.27 6.28
C PHE A 190 22.16 -2.91 6.75
N GLY A 191 23.26 -2.20 6.63
CA GLY A 191 24.55 -2.65 7.17
C GLY A 191 25.61 -1.58 6.99
N ASN A 192 26.50 -1.44 7.98
CA ASN A 192 27.66 -0.54 7.91
C ASN A 192 27.30 0.90 7.49
N GLY A 193 26.19 1.44 8.04
CA GLY A 193 25.68 2.78 7.74
C GLY A 193 25.07 2.96 6.34
N ARG A 194 24.82 1.86 5.62
CA ARG A 194 24.29 1.86 4.24
C ARG A 194 23.04 0.98 4.15
N VAL A 195 22.36 1.07 3.01
CA VAL A 195 21.12 0.35 2.73
C VAL A 195 21.13 -0.15 1.28
N VAL A 196 20.50 -1.30 1.04
CA VAL A 196 20.19 -1.85 -0.29
C VAL A 196 18.78 -2.44 -0.25
N ILE A 197 18.05 -2.29 -1.35
CA ILE A 197 16.73 -2.89 -1.55
C ILE A 197 16.87 -4.11 -2.47
N PHE A 198 16.21 -5.20 -2.13
CA PHE A 198 15.99 -6.35 -3.00
C PHE A 198 14.51 -6.41 -3.37
N GLU A 199 14.21 -6.46 -4.67
CA GLU A 199 12.85 -6.66 -5.22
C GLU A 199 12.82 -8.01 -5.94
N VAL A 200 11.79 -8.81 -5.69
CA VAL A 200 11.59 -10.15 -6.23
C VAL A 200 10.67 -10.03 -7.45
N ASP A 201 11.23 -10.21 -8.64
CA ASP A 201 10.55 -9.89 -9.90
C ASP A 201 9.99 -11.15 -10.57
N GLY A 202 8.66 -11.24 -10.71
CA GLY A 202 7.98 -12.35 -11.36
C GLY A 202 8.01 -12.30 -12.90
N PRO A 203 7.60 -13.37 -13.61
CA PRO A 203 7.54 -13.37 -15.06
C PRO A 203 6.57 -12.29 -15.57
N HIS A 204 7.12 -11.30 -16.26
CA HIS A 204 6.41 -10.10 -16.71
C HIS A 204 5.42 -10.40 -17.84
N HIS A 205 4.12 -10.15 -17.62
CA HIS A 205 3.22 -9.78 -18.71
C HIS A 205 3.52 -8.32 -19.09
N ARG A 206 4.02 -8.14 -20.32
CA ARG A 206 4.53 -6.86 -20.85
C ARG A 206 3.42 -5.82 -21.06
N ASP A 207 3.05 -5.12 -20.00
CA ASP A 207 2.30 -3.87 -20.12
C ASP A 207 3.25 -2.66 -20.05
N ALA A 208 3.25 -1.84 -21.10
CA ALA A 208 4.15 -0.69 -21.23
C ALA A 208 4.01 0.34 -20.09
N ARG A 209 2.85 0.40 -19.42
CA ARG A 209 2.61 1.26 -18.25
C ARG A 209 3.36 0.77 -17.01
N ARG A 210 3.34 -0.53 -16.72
CA ARG A 210 4.06 -1.12 -15.56
C ARG A 210 5.57 -0.90 -15.65
N TYR A 211 6.14 -0.98 -16.86
CA TYR A 211 7.57 -0.70 -17.06
C TYR A 211 7.95 0.76 -16.72
N ALA A 212 7.08 1.72 -17.05
CA ALA A 212 7.31 3.12 -16.74
C ALA A 212 7.20 3.40 -15.23
N ASP A 213 6.22 2.78 -14.56
CA ASP A 213 6.00 2.91 -13.12
C ASP A 213 7.16 2.31 -12.32
N ASP A 214 7.64 1.13 -12.71
CA ASP A 214 8.82 0.48 -12.13
C ASP A 214 10.06 1.35 -12.26
N ARG A 215 10.29 1.91 -13.46
CA ARG A 215 11.43 2.80 -13.69
C ARG A 215 11.33 4.08 -12.88
N ASN A 216 10.14 4.64 -12.73
CA ASN A 216 9.93 5.83 -11.90
C ASN A 216 10.20 5.55 -10.42
N ARG A 217 9.79 4.38 -9.91
CA ARG A 217 10.09 3.92 -8.54
C ARG A 217 11.60 3.76 -8.33
N ASP A 218 12.28 3.05 -9.24
CA ASP A 218 13.73 2.84 -9.15
C ASP A 218 14.48 4.18 -9.17
N LEU A 219 14.03 5.14 -10.00
CA LEU A 219 14.59 6.50 -10.03
C LEU A 219 14.39 7.26 -8.72
N GLN A 220 13.28 7.06 -8.01
CA GLN A 220 13.05 7.69 -6.71
C GLN A 220 14.02 7.15 -5.65
N TRP A 221 14.21 5.83 -5.60
CA TRP A 221 15.19 5.21 -4.71
C TRP A 221 16.62 5.66 -5.02
N GLN A 222 16.99 5.74 -6.30
CA GLN A 222 18.29 6.24 -6.74
C GLN A 222 18.53 7.69 -6.31
N ARG A 223 17.51 8.56 -6.33
CA ARG A 223 17.61 9.93 -5.81
C ARG A 223 17.85 9.98 -4.30
N CYS A 224 17.39 8.97 -3.57
CA CYS A 224 17.69 8.78 -2.15
C CYS A 224 19.07 8.14 -1.90
N GLY A 225 19.83 7.82 -2.95
CA GLY A 225 21.10 7.10 -2.84
C GLY A 225 20.95 5.63 -2.46
N VAL A 226 19.74 5.06 -2.60
CA VAL A 226 19.43 3.67 -2.25
C VAL A 226 19.49 2.80 -3.51
N PRO A 227 20.44 1.85 -3.61
CA PRO A 227 20.48 0.90 -4.70
C PRO A 227 19.32 -0.11 -4.59
N VAL A 228 18.74 -0.45 -5.74
CA VAL A 228 17.70 -1.47 -5.89
C VAL A 228 18.26 -2.62 -6.73
N VAL A 229 18.19 -3.84 -6.20
CA VAL A 229 18.59 -5.08 -6.86
C VAL A 229 17.33 -5.89 -7.16
N ARG A 230 17.04 -6.12 -8.44
CA ARG A 230 15.95 -7.00 -8.86
C ARG A 230 16.44 -8.44 -8.98
N LEU A 231 15.72 -9.37 -8.36
CA LEU A 231 15.98 -10.80 -8.38
C LEU A 231 14.87 -11.49 -9.18
N PRO A 232 15.15 -11.98 -10.40
CA PRO A 232 14.18 -12.77 -11.15
C PRO A 232 13.78 -14.01 -10.35
N VAL A 233 12.48 -14.35 -10.32
CA VAL A 233 11.99 -15.52 -9.58
C VAL A 233 12.62 -16.83 -10.08
N GLU A 234 13.04 -16.89 -11.34
CA GLU A 234 13.71 -18.03 -11.94
C GLU A 234 15.07 -18.31 -11.26
N ASP A 235 15.75 -17.25 -10.78
CA ASP A 235 17.05 -17.36 -10.12
C ASP A 235 16.94 -17.84 -8.67
N LEU A 236 15.72 -17.94 -8.13
CA LEU A 236 15.48 -18.36 -6.73
C LEU A 236 15.42 -19.88 -6.56
N ALA A 237 15.36 -20.64 -7.65
CA ALA A 237 15.30 -22.10 -7.61
C ALA A 237 16.63 -22.74 -7.14
N ASP A 238 17.76 -22.06 -7.38
CA ASP A 238 19.09 -22.49 -6.98
C ASP A 238 19.57 -21.69 -5.76
N ARG A 239 19.49 -22.32 -4.58
CA ARG A 239 19.83 -21.69 -3.30
C ARG A 239 21.30 -21.25 -3.23
N ASP A 240 22.22 -21.99 -3.83
CA ASP A 240 23.65 -21.67 -3.77
C ASP A 240 23.98 -20.47 -4.66
N GLN A 241 23.38 -20.41 -5.86
CA GLN A 241 23.50 -19.24 -6.73
C GLN A 241 22.86 -18.00 -6.12
N LEU A 242 21.67 -18.12 -5.53
CA LEU A 242 21.02 -17.04 -4.81
C LEU A 242 21.91 -16.51 -3.67
N ALA A 243 22.43 -17.41 -2.82
CA ALA A 243 23.29 -17.03 -1.70
C ALA A 243 24.58 -16.32 -2.18
N LYS A 244 25.18 -16.81 -3.28
CA LYS A 244 26.34 -16.16 -3.89
C LYS A 244 26.01 -14.76 -4.38
N ARG A 245 24.91 -14.61 -5.13
CA ARG A 245 24.44 -13.33 -5.68
C ARG A 245 24.15 -12.33 -4.57
N LEU A 246 23.42 -12.73 -3.52
CA LEU A 246 23.13 -11.86 -2.38
C LEU A 246 24.42 -11.39 -1.70
N LYS A 247 25.38 -12.29 -1.45
CA LYS A 247 26.67 -11.91 -0.87
C LYS A 247 27.43 -10.89 -1.73
N GLU A 248 27.46 -11.08 -3.05
CA GLU A 248 28.11 -10.12 -3.97
C GLU A 248 27.49 -8.73 -3.86
N GLU A 249 26.16 -8.63 -3.82
CA GLU A 249 25.46 -7.36 -3.73
C GLU A 249 25.59 -6.71 -2.34
N LEU A 250 25.57 -7.49 -1.26
CA LEU A 250 25.83 -7.00 0.11
C LEU A 250 27.26 -6.46 0.23
N ILE A 251 28.27 -7.15 -0.31
CA ILE A 251 29.65 -6.66 -0.34
C ILE A 251 29.73 -5.36 -1.15
N ARG A 252 29.11 -5.32 -2.33
CA ARG A 252 29.14 -4.14 -3.20
C ARG A 252 28.51 -2.91 -2.54
N HIS A 253 27.36 -3.08 -1.91
CA HIS A 253 26.53 -1.97 -1.48
C HIS A 253 26.66 -1.62 0.01
N LEU A 254 26.89 -2.60 0.88
CA LEU A 254 26.97 -2.41 2.33
C LEU A 254 28.41 -2.41 2.84
N TRP A 255 29.30 -3.24 2.27
CA TRP A 255 30.71 -3.33 2.69
C TRP A 255 31.73 -3.01 1.59
N PRO A 256 31.59 -1.88 0.87
CA PRO A 256 32.59 -1.51 -0.11
C PRO A 256 33.92 -1.20 0.57
N ARG A 257 34.99 -1.60 -0.10
CA ARG A 257 36.38 -1.37 0.31
C ARG A 257 36.76 0.10 0.17
#